data_AF-A0A183B8C2-F1
#
_entry.id   AF-A0A183B8C2-F1
#
_cell.length_a   1.000
_cell.length_b   1.000
_cell.length_c   1.000
_cell.angle_alpha   90.00
_cell.angle_beta   90.00
_cell.angle_gamma   90.00
#
_symmetry.space_group_name_H-M   'P 1'
#
loop_
_entity.id
_entity.type
_entity.pdbx_description
1 polymer ?
#
loop_
_entity_poly.entity_id
_entity_poly.type
_entity_poly.pdbx_seq_one_letter_code
_entity_poly.pdbx_strand_id
1 'polypeptide(L)'
;MPYDLFVAEPSLMTSQDDQQLTDLLVRYHDTLLPSPSDLQTMTHLVNRVVTVIENLIVNPAEFTAGQIEEVKCVGSFKLGTWLSKHNTADLVVVLRTLPTAEALKGLQIILKKRLDADAKSPKDQCVVSTHAYGFSVSADEFSVRAFLTTSPIHLNKADPTVHGQFLSRQVNNVLSSLGWRTISAVFCDKPHNLFGNFSSVAFCVVDSSVVTGA
;
A
#
# COMPACT_ATOMS: atom_id res chain seq x y z
N MET A 1 -4.05 32.47 -2.15
CA MET A 1 -3.59 31.50 -3.16
C MET A 1 -2.23 31.95 -3.62
N PRO A 2 -1.23 31.05 -3.73
CA PRO A 2 0.01 31.35 -4.43
C PRO A 2 -0.29 31.79 -5.87
N TYR A 3 0.54 32.65 -6.43
CA TYR A 3 0.42 33.03 -7.84
C TYR A 3 0.78 31.83 -8.72
N ASP A 4 -0.08 31.52 -9.71
CA ASP A 4 0.12 30.47 -10.70
C ASP A 4 -0.01 31.08 -12.10
N LEU A 5 1.09 31.03 -12.86
CA LEU A 5 1.19 31.63 -14.18
C LEU A 5 0.21 31.01 -15.18
N PHE A 6 -0.06 29.71 -15.07
CA PHE A 6 -0.96 29.00 -16.00
C PHE A 6 -2.43 29.40 -15.80
N VAL A 7 -2.78 29.79 -14.57
CA VAL A 7 -4.13 30.26 -14.24
C VAL A 7 -4.28 31.75 -14.53
N ALA A 8 -3.24 32.55 -14.23
CA ALA A 8 -3.31 33.99 -14.32
C ALA A 8 -3.17 34.54 -15.75
N GLU A 9 -2.32 33.94 -16.58
CA GLU A 9 -1.94 34.52 -17.88
C GLU A 9 -1.84 33.45 -19.00
N PRO A 10 -2.96 32.78 -19.36
CA PRO A 10 -2.97 31.73 -20.38
C PRO A 10 -2.55 32.22 -21.77
N SER A 11 -2.69 33.52 -22.06
CA SER A 11 -2.33 34.15 -23.33
C SER A 11 -0.82 34.39 -23.52
N LEU A 12 -0.01 34.25 -22.46
CA LEU A 12 1.46 34.38 -22.54
C LEU A 12 2.15 33.06 -22.85
N MET A 13 1.39 31.96 -22.96
CA MET A 13 1.91 30.68 -23.39
C MET A 13 2.27 30.75 -24.88
N THR A 14 3.51 31.10 -25.17
CA THR A 14 4.09 30.91 -26.50
C THR A 14 4.35 29.42 -26.69
N SER A 15 3.96 28.87 -27.84
CA SER A 15 4.32 27.50 -28.23
C SER A 15 5.82 27.47 -28.58
N GLN A 16 6.68 27.50 -27.57
CA GLN A 16 8.09 27.18 -27.78
C GLN A 16 8.18 25.70 -28.18
N ASP A 17 9.05 25.42 -29.14
CA ASP A 17 9.28 24.05 -29.61
C ASP A 17 10.08 23.29 -28.55
N ASP A 18 9.37 22.69 -27.60
CA ASP A 18 9.91 21.94 -26.48
C ASP A 18 10.17 20.46 -26.83
N GLN A 19 10.28 20.12 -28.12
CA GLN A 19 10.45 18.74 -28.57
C GLN A 19 11.70 18.09 -27.97
N GLN A 20 12.82 18.81 -27.88
CA GLN A 20 14.05 18.30 -27.27
C GLN A 20 13.89 17.99 -25.77
N LEU A 21 13.20 18.86 -25.03
CA LEU A 21 12.92 18.64 -23.61
C LEU A 21 11.97 17.45 -23.44
N THR A 22 10.94 17.38 -24.28
CA THR A 22 9.96 16.28 -24.28
C THR A 22 10.66 14.94 -24.54
N ASP A 23 11.54 14.85 -25.53
CA ASP A 23 12.31 13.64 -25.84
C ASP A 23 13.20 13.22 -24.67
N LEU A 24 13.84 14.17 -23.97
CA LEU A 24 14.67 13.89 -22.80
C LEU A 24 13.82 13.40 -21.62
N LEU A 25 12.66 13.99 -21.39
CA LEU A 25 11.73 13.57 -20.35
C LEU A 25 11.19 12.16 -20.61
N VAL A 26 10.82 11.84 -21.85
CA VAL A 26 10.37 10.49 -22.24
C VAL A 26 11.49 9.47 -22.03
N ARG A 27 12.72 9.76 -22.49
CA ARG A 27 13.86 8.86 -22.27
C ARG A 27 14.15 8.65 -20.79
N TYR A 28 14.07 9.70 -19.97
CA TYR A 28 14.28 9.57 -18.53
C TYR A 28 13.16 8.75 -17.90
N HIS A 29 11.90 9.00 -18.28
CA HIS A 29 10.75 8.20 -17.85
C HIS A 29 10.95 6.71 -18.13
N ASP A 30 11.39 6.35 -19.34
CA ASP A 30 11.65 4.96 -19.72
C ASP A 30 12.71 4.28 -18.86
N THR A 31 13.71 5.03 -18.35
CA THR A 31 14.71 4.48 -17.43
C THR A 31 14.18 4.22 -16.02
N LEU A 32 13.09 4.91 -15.64
CA LEU A 32 12.43 4.74 -14.35
C LEU A 32 11.36 3.64 -14.39
N LEU A 33 10.87 3.25 -15.58
CA LEU A 33 9.87 2.21 -15.71
C LEU A 33 10.47 0.83 -15.35
N PRO A 34 9.74 0.03 -14.54
CA PRO A 34 10.15 -1.34 -14.28
C PRO A 34 10.03 -2.19 -15.55
N SER A 35 10.88 -3.21 -15.64
CA SER A 35 10.91 -4.05 -16.83
C SER A 35 9.62 -4.88 -16.97
N PRO A 36 9.23 -5.32 -18.19
CA PRO A 36 8.06 -6.16 -18.39
C PRO A 36 8.10 -7.48 -17.62
N SER A 37 9.29 -8.05 -17.41
CA SER A 37 9.49 -9.25 -16.59
C SER A 37 9.24 -8.98 -15.11
N ASP A 38 9.67 -7.82 -14.60
CA ASP A 38 9.45 -7.44 -13.20
C ASP A 38 7.96 -7.18 -12.93
N LEU A 39 7.28 -6.51 -13.87
CA LEU A 39 5.83 -6.31 -13.88
C LEU A 39 5.08 -7.63 -13.71
N GLN A 40 5.44 -8.64 -14.52
CA GLN A 40 4.82 -9.96 -14.46
C GLN A 40 5.10 -10.66 -13.13
N THR A 41 6.34 -10.61 -12.66
CA THR A 41 6.78 -11.27 -11.42
C THR A 41 6.09 -10.67 -10.19
N MET A 42 6.05 -9.35 -10.08
CA MET A 42 5.33 -8.66 -9.00
C MET A 42 3.83 -8.94 -9.05
N THR A 43 3.22 -8.85 -10.24
CA THR A 43 1.78 -9.11 -10.40
C THR A 43 1.43 -10.54 -10.00
N HIS A 44 2.27 -11.50 -10.37
CA HIS A 44 2.10 -12.89 -9.96
C HIS A 44 2.18 -13.05 -8.44
N LEU A 45 3.16 -12.42 -7.77
CA LEU A 45 3.29 -12.45 -6.32
C LEU A 45 2.08 -11.83 -5.61
N VAL A 46 1.64 -10.66 -6.06
CA VAL A 46 0.45 -9.97 -5.51
C VAL A 46 -0.79 -10.85 -5.67
N ASN A 47 -1.03 -11.41 -6.86
CA ASN A 47 -2.18 -12.26 -7.11
C ASN A 47 -2.18 -13.52 -6.25
N ARG A 48 -1.01 -14.13 -6.00
CA ARG A 48 -0.90 -15.28 -5.08
C ARG A 48 -1.34 -14.90 -3.67
N VAL A 49 -0.83 -13.78 -3.14
CA VAL A 49 -1.18 -13.31 -1.80
C VAL A 49 -2.67 -12.95 -1.71
N VAL A 50 -3.19 -12.22 -2.70
CA VAL A 50 -4.62 -11.84 -2.77
C VAL A 50 -5.51 -13.08 -2.83
N THR A 51 -5.19 -14.06 -3.68
CA THR A 51 -5.96 -15.31 -3.81
C THR A 51 -6.05 -16.06 -2.49
N VAL A 52 -4.94 -16.17 -1.74
CA VAL A 52 -4.96 -16.81 -0.42
C VAL A 52 -5.89 -16.05 0.54
N ILE A 53 -5.85 -14.72 0.54
CA ILE A 53 -6.70 -13.89 1.41
C ILE A 53 -8.17 -13.96 0.99
N GLU A 54 -8.48 -13.91 -0.31
CA GLU A 54 -9.84 -14.07 -0.84
C GLU A 54 -10.44 -15.42 -0.46
N ASN A 55 -9.65 -16.50 -0.50
CA ASN A 55 -10.09 -17.81 -0.04
C ASN A 55 -10.45 -17.82 1.46
N LEU A 56 -9.76 -17.03 2.29
CA LEU A 56 -10.08 -16.88 3.72
C LEU A 56 -11.33 -16.03 3.97
N ILE A 57 -11.65 -15.10 3.06
CA ILE A 57 -12.91 -14.35 3.11
C ILE A 57 -14.09 -15.29 2.84
N VAL A 58 -13.95 -16.19 1.86
CA VAL A 58 -15.00 -17.17 1.50
C VAL A 58 -15.10 -18.29 2.53
N ASN A 59 -13.99 -18.74 3.11
CA ASN A 59 -13.92 -19.83 4.09
C ASN A 59 -13.45 -19.33 5.46
N PRO A 60 -14.29 -18.63 6.24
CA PRO A 60 -13.89 -18.03 7.51
C PRO A 60 -13.54 -19.07 8.59
N ALA A 61 -13.95 -20.33 8.44
CA ALA A 61 -13.65 -21.40 9.40
C ALA A 61 -12.14 -21.70 9.51
N GLU A 62 -11.34 -21.41 8.48
CA GLU A 62 -9.89 -21.63 8.52
C GLU A 62 -9.14 -20.57 9.33
N PHE A 63 -9.72 -19.38 9.50
CA PHE A 63 -9.14 -18.28 10.25
C PHE A 63 -10.06 -17.87 11.39
N THR A 64 -9.89 -18.49 12.55
CA THR A 64 -10.75 -18.25 13.73
C THR A 64 -10.31 -17.07 14.58
N ALA A 65 -9.06 -16.60 14.42
CA ALA A 65 -8.48 -15.50 15.20
C ALA A 65 -8.98 -14.11 14.75
N GLY A 66 -9.77 -14.03 13.69
CA GLY A 66 -10.40 -12.80 13.21
C GLY A 66 -11.32 -13.09 12.02
N GLN A 67 -11.97 -12.07 11.48
CA GLN A 67 -12.77 -12.22 10.25
C GLN A 67 -12.35 -11.17 9.24
N ILE A 68 -11.94 -11.60 8.05
CA ILE A 68 -11.55 -10.71 6.96
C ILE A 68 -12.82 -10.24 6.24
N GLU A 69 -12.92 -8.94 6.01
CA GLU A 69 -14.01 -8.29 5.27
C GLU A 69 -13.65 -8.15 3.80
N GLU A 70 -12.51 -7.55 3.51
CA GLU A 70 -12.04 -7.27 2.15
C GLU A 70 -10.51 -7.17 2.10
N VAL A 71 -9.97 -7.37 0.89
CA VAL A 71 -8.57 -7.11 0.55
C VAL A 71 -8.51 -6.17 -0.65
N LYS A 72 -7.64 -5.17 -0.59
CA LYS A 72 -7.50 -4.16 -1.65
C LYS A 72 -6.04 -3.88 -1.96
N CYS A 73 -5.69 -3.86 -3.25
CA CYS A 73 -4.40 -3.35 -3.71
C CYS A 73 -4.40 -1.83 -3.65
N VAL A 74 -3.34 -1.25 -3.09
CA VAL A 74 -3.17 0.21 -2.94
C VAL A 74 -1.77 0.64 -3.35
N GLY A 75 -1.49 1.95 -3.25
CA GLY A 75 -0.17 2.51 -3.48
C GLY A 75 0.26 2.52 -4.95
N SER A 76 1.56 2.66 -5.17
CA SER A 76 2.16 2.84 -6.50
C SER A 76 1.92 1.66 -7.44
N PHE A 77 1.87 0.44 -6.90
CA PHE A 77 1.57 -0.76 -7.68
C PHE A 77 0.15 -0.71 -8.28
N LYS A 78 -0.86 -0.31 -7.49
CA LYS A 78 -2.23 -0.18 -7.99
C LYS A 78 -2.39 0.97 -8.98
N LEU A 79 -1.66 2.06 -8.77
CA LEU A 79 -1.70 3.26 -9.62
C LEU A 79 -0.85 3.13 -10.89
N GLY A 80 -0.05 2.07 -11.03
CA GLY A 80 0.89 1.92 -12.14
C GLY A 80 2.07 2.91 -12.09
N THR A 81 2.28 3.58 -10.97
CA THR A 81 3.35 4.59 -10.76
C THR A 81 4.56 4.01 -10.02
N TRP A 82 4.64 2.68 -9.92
CA TRP A 82 5.78 2.00 -9.33
C TRP A 82 7.03 2.14 -10.22
N LEU A 83 8.19 2.27 -9.58
CA LEU A 83 9.45 2.56 -10.27
C LEU A 83 10.38 1.35 -10.24
N SER A 84 11.24 1.26 -11.24
CA SER A 84 12.36 0.33 -11.30
C SER A 84 13.19 0.40 -10.02
N LYS A 85 13.66 -0.77 -9.55
CA LYS A 85 14.40 -0.96 -8.28
C LYS A 85 13.59 -0.76 -6.99
N HIS A 86 12.34 -0.33 -7.06
CA HIS A 86 11.43 -0.28 -5.92
C HIS A 86 10.35 -1.36 -6.03
N ASN A 87 10.79 -2.60 -5.89
CA ASN A 87 9.98 -3.82 -6.05
C ASN A 87 9.15 -4.11 -4.79
N THR A 88 8.29 -3.16 -4.42
CA THR A 88 7.35 -3.30 -3.30
C THR A 88 5.93 -2.96 -3.73
N ALA A 89 4.99 -3.87 -3.47
CA ALA A 89 3.55 -3.64 -3.64
C ALA A 89 2.86 -3.54 -2.28
N ASP A 90 1.80 -2.75 -2.21
CA ASP A 90 1.06 -2.48 -0.98
C ASP A 90 -0.37 -3.02 -1.08
N LEU A 91 -0.79 -3.75 -0.05
CA LEU A 91 -2.13 -4.31 0.12
C LEU A 91 -2.73 -3.82 1.43
N VAL A 92 -4.04 -3.67 1.47
CA VAL A 92 -4.81 -3.41 2.68
C VAL A 92 -5.74 -4.59 2.92
N VAL A 93 -5.68 -5.15 4.12
CA VAL A 93 -6.57 -6.21 4.58
C VAL A 93 -7.47 -5.64 5.65
N VAL A 94 -8.76 -5.52 5.35
CA VAL A 94 -9.76 -4.99 6.27
C VAL A 94 -10.39 -6.14 7.03
N LEU A 95 -10.33 -6.09 8.35
CA LEU A 95 -10.95 -7.04 9.25
C LEU A 95 -12.30 -6.51 9.76
N ARG A 96 -13.30 -7.39 9.86
CA ARG A 96 -14.54 -7.10 10.57
C ARG A 96 -14.34 -7.01 12.08
N THR A 97 -13.22 -7.49 12.60
CA THR A 97 -12.84 -7.38 14.00
C THR A 97 -11.65 -6.43 14.16
N LEU A 98 -11.38 -5.98 15.38
CA LEU A 98 -10.18 -5.19 15.65
C LEU A 98 -8.91 -5.99 15.33
N PRO A 99 -7.86 -5.35 14.78
CA PRO A 99 -6.60 -6.01 14.48
C PRO A 99 -5.85 -6.35 15.77
N THR A 100 -5.69 -7.64 16.05
CA THR A 100 -4.94 -8.15 17.20
C THR A 100 -3.63 -8.80 16.76
N ALA A 101 -2.66 -8.90 17.68
CA ALA A 101 -1.42 -9.64 17.42
C ALA A 101 -1.68 -11.13 17.15
N GLU A 102 -2.73 -11.70 17.73
CA GLU A 102 -3.16 -13.08 17.50
C GLU A 102 -3.71 -13.27 16.08
N ALA A 103 -4.55 -12.34 15.60
CA ALA A 103 -5.04 -12.31 14.24
C ALA A 103 -3.87 -12.25 13.24
N LEU A 104 -2.88 -11.41 13.50
CA LEU A 104 -1.69 -11.29 12.67
C LEU A 104 -0.87 -12.59 12.60
N LYS A 105 -0.61 -13.22 13.76
CA LYS A 105 0.11 -14.50 13.83
C LYS A 105 -0.67 -15.62 13.14
N GLY A 106 -1.98 -15.67 13.31
CA GLY A 106 -2.86 -16.63 12.64
C GLY A 106 -2.80 -16.49 11.12
N LEU A 107 -2.89 -15.26 10.61
CA LEU A 107 -2.74 -14.98 9.19
C LEU A 107 -1.36 -15.39 8.66
N GLN A 108 -0.28 -15.09 9.40
CA GLN A 108 1.08 -15.47 9.01
C GLN A 108 1.21 -16.99 8.83
N ILE A 109 0.69 -17.78 9.76
CA ILE A 109 0.77 -19.25 9.73
C ILE A 109 0.01 -19.80 8.51
N ILE A 110 -1.21 -19.30 8.28
CA ILE A 110 -2.06 -19.76 7.18
C ILE A 110 -1.44 -19.35 5.83
N LEU A 111 -1.00 -18.10 5.70
CA LEU A 111 -0.33 -17.59 4.50
C LEU A 111 0.92 -18.41 4.18
N LYS A 112 1.79 -18.64 5.17
CA LYS A 112 2.98 -19.46 4.98
C LYS A 112 2.61 -20.87 4.50
N LYS A 113 1.67 -21.53 5.17
CA LYS A 113 1.22 -22.88 4.80
C LYS A 113 0.67 -22.95 3.36
N ARG A 114 -0.13 -21.96 2.94
CA ARG A 114 -0.73 -21.93 1.60
C ARG A 114 0.30 -21.57 0.53
N LEU A 115 1.13 -20.56 0.78
CA LEU A 115 2.18 -20.16 -0.16
C LEU A 115 3.25 -21.24 -0.34
N ASP A 116 3.59 -21.98 0.72
CA ASP A 116 4.48 -23.14 0.65
C ASP A 116 3.82 -24.33 -0.10
N ALA A 117 2.51 -24.54 0.06
CA ALA A 117 1.79 -25.60 -0.66
C ALA A 117 1.69 -25.34 -2.18
N ASP A 118 1.61 -24.06 -2.56
CA ASP A 118 1.59 -23.64 -3.97
C ASP A 118 2.99 -23.60 -4.60
N ALA A 119 4.06 -23.67 -3.81
CA ALA A 119 5.43 -23.64 -4.29
C ALA A 119 5.80 -24.98 -4.96
N LYS A 120 5.91 -24.95 -6.29
CA LYS A 120 6.34 -26.13 -7.09
C LYS A 120 7.85 -26.32 -7.10
N SER A 121 8.60 -25.27 -6.77
CA SER A 121 10.06 -25.25 -6.77
C SER A 121 10.61 -24.52 -5.53
N PRO A 122 11.82 -24.84 -5.05
CA PRO A 122 12.42 -24.15 -3.91
C PRO A 122 12.74 -22.67 -4.18
N LYS A 123 12.79 -22.24 -5.44
CA LYS A 123 12.94 -20.82 -5.82
C LYS A 123 11.65 -20.02 -5.65
N ASP A 124 10.48 -20.67 -5.61
CA ASP A 124 9.19 -19.98 -5.44
C ASP A 124 8.81 -19.80 -3.95
N GLN A 125 9.71 -20.16 -3.03
CA GLN A 125 9.44 -20.11 -1.61
C GLN A 125 9.34 -18.66 -1.14
N CYS A 126 8.19 -18.32 -0.57
CA CYS A 126 7.91 -16.98 -0.06
C CYS A 126 8.25 -16.92 1.43
N VAL A 127 8.91 -15.84 1.86
CA VAL A 127 9.16 -15.57 3.28
C VAL A 127 8.09 -14.63 3.80
N VAL A 128 7.31 -15.07 4.78
CA VAL A 128 6.28 -14.25 5.44
C VAL A 128 6.82 -13.72 6.77
N SER A 129 6.97 -12.40 6.88
CA SER A 129 7.42 -11.73 8.10
C SER A 129 6.34 -10.81 8.67
N THR A 130 6.30 -10.67 9.99
CA THR A 130 5.32 -9.85 10.70
C THR A 130 5.94 -8.55 11.18
N HIS A 131 5.15 -7.48 11.12
CA HIS A 131 5.56 -6.12 11.45
C HIS A 131 4.46 -5.40 12.22
N ALA A 132 4.80 -4.24 12.81
CA ALA A 132 3.84 -3.42 13.55
C ALA A 132 2.63 -2.97 12.71
N TYR A 133 2.77 -2.89 11.39
CA TYR A 133 1.71 -2.46 10.47
C TYR A 133 0.85 -3.63 9.92
N GLY A 134 1.25 -4.88 10.17
CA GLY A 134 0.67 -6.06 9.52
C GLY A 134 1.74 -7.07 9.16
N PHE A 135 1.81 -7.53 7.92
CA PHE A 135 2.80 -8.50 7.47
C PHE A 135 3.40 -8.12 6.13
N SER A 136 4.54 -8.71 5.80
CA SER A 136 5.13 -8.65 4.47
C SER A 136 5.45 -10.04 3.95
N VAL A 137 5.28 -10.23 2.66
CA VAL A 137 5.60 -11.45 1.92
C VAL A 137 6.69 -11.09 0.92
N SER A 138 7.88 -11.66 1.08
CA SER A 138 9.00 -11.44 0.15
C SER A 138 9.29 -12.70 -0.66
N ALA A 139 9.50 -12.53 -1.96
CA ALA A 139 9.99 -13.54 -2.88
C ALA A 139 11.10 -12.91 -3.73
N ASP A 140 12.31 -13.47 -3.64
CA ASP A 140 13.52 -12.90 -4.24
C ASP A 140 13.71 -11.41 -3.90
N GLU A 141 13.73 -10.54 -4.91
CA GLU A 141 13.85 -9.08 -4.78
C GLU A 141 12.50 -8.37 -4.66
N PHE A 142 11.39 -9.11 -4.74
CA PHE A 142 10.03 -8.58 -4.71
C PHE A 142 9.40 -8.73 -3.32
N SER A 143 8.66 -7.71 -2.90
CA SER A 143 8.00 -7.69 -1.60
C SER A 143 6.56 -7.18 -1.71
N VAL A 144 5.65 -7.81 -0.98
CA VAL A 144 4.26 -7.38 -0.82
C VAL A 144 4.03 -7.05 0.64
N ARG A 145 3.72 -5.80 0.95
CA ARG A 145 3.38 -5.35 2.31
C ARG A 145 1.87 -5.32 2.44
N ALA A 146 1.34 -5.98 3.45
CA ALA A 146 -0.07 -6.00 3.77
C ALA A 146 -0.34 -5.25 5.08
N PHE A 147 -1.11 -4.18 4.98
CA PHE A 147 -1.55 -3.36 6.10
C PHE A 147 -2.83 -3.94 6.69
N LEU A 148 -2.77 -4.31 7.97
CA LEU A 148 -3.95 -4.80 8.69
C LEU A 148 -4.75 -3.62 9.21
N THR A 149 -6.02 -3.56 8.82
CA THR A 149 -6.96 -2.53 9.24
C THR A 149 -8.32 -3.11 9.63
N THR A 150 -9.18 -2.29 10.23
CA THR A 150 -10.59 -2.64 10.47
C THR A 150 -11.51 -1.53 9.95
N SER A 151 -12.80 -1.85 9.82
CA SER A 151 -13.83 -0.87 9.49
C SER A 151 -13.89 0.28 10.51
N PRO A 152 -14.10 1.53 10.08
CA PRO A 152 -14.23 2.70 10.96
C PRO A 152 -15.20 2.53 12.13
N ILE A 153 -16.28 1.77 11.92
CA ILE A 153 -17.32 1.52 12.94
C ILE A 153 -16.73 0.82 14.17
N HIS A 154 -15.73 -0.03 13.98
CA HIS A 154 -15.08 -0.79 15.04
C HIS A 154 -13.90 -0.06 15.65
N LEU A 155 -13.30 0.90 14.94
CA LEU A 155 -12.20 1.72 15.42
C LEU A 155 -12.59 2.50 16.70
N ASN A 156 -13.84 2.92 16.80
CA ASN A 156 -14.38 3.63 17.98
C ASN A 156 -14.38 2.78 19.27
N LYS A 157 -14.26 1.45 19.15
CA LYS A 157 -14.24 0.52 20.29
C LYS A 157 -12.81 0.04 20.62
N ALA A 158 -11.80 0.61 19.97
CA ALA A 158 -10.44 0.11 20.08
C ALA A 158 -9.77 0.57 21.37
N ASP A 159 -9.20 -0.38 22.11
CA ASP A 159 -8.34 -0.08 23.26
C ASP A 159 -6.91 0.25 22.79
N PRO A 160 -6.36 1.43 23.13
CA PRO A 160 -5.01 1.83 22.71
C PRO A 160 -3.89 0.94 23.26
N THR A 161 -4.09 0.22 24.37
CA THR A 161 -3.05 -0.65 24.95
C THR A 161 -2.86 -1.94 24.15
N VAL A 162 -3.93 -2.48 23.57
CA VAL A 162 -3.93 -3.73 22.81
C VAL A 162 -3.82 -3.49 21.31
N HIS A 163 -4.43 -2.41 20.82
CA HIS A 163 -4.56 -2.12 19.39
C HIS A 163 -3.67 -0.96 18.92
N GLY A 164 -3.02 -0.23 19.83
CA GLY A 164 -2.28 1.00 19.52
C GLY A 164 -1.17 0.84 18.48
N GLN A 165 -0.54 -0.34 18.43
CA GLN A 165 0.49 -0.65 17.42
C GLN A 165 -0.06 -0.65 16.00
N PHE A 166 -1.30 -1.12 15.82
CA PHE A 166 -1.97 -1.19 14.52
C PHE A 166 -2.68 0.14 14.17
N LEU A 167 -3.24 0.82 15.17
CA LEU A 167 -4.02 2.05 14.99
C LEU A 167 -3.16 3.28 14.63
N SER A 168 -1.97 3.43 15.24
CA SER A 168 -1.12 4.61 15.07
C SER A 168 -0.62 4.85 13.63
N ARG A 169 -0.69 3.84 12.76
CA ARG A 169 -0.28 3.92 11.34
C ARG A 169 -1.42 3.79 10.33
N GLN A 170 -2.62 3.38 10.76
CA GLN A 170 -3.78 3.25 9.87
C GLN A 170 -4.31 4.60 9.34
N VAL A 171 -4.11 5.67 10.11
CA VAL A 171 -4.76 6.96 9.86
C VAL A 171 -4.18 7.71 8.64
N ASN A 172 -2.89 7.54 8.31
CA ASN A 172 -2.25 8.39 7.30
C ASN A 172 -2.11 7.77 5.89
N ASN A 173 -2.02 6.43 5.75
CA ASN A 173 -1.69 5.80 4.46
C ASN A 173 -2.87 5.08 3.77
N VAL A 174 -3.84 4.59 4.55
CA VAL A 174 -4.90 3.69 4.03
C VAL A 174 -6.19 4.44 3.70
N LEU A 175 -6.55 5.46 4.48
CA LEU A 175 -7.82 6.18 4.33
C LEU A 175 -7.83 7.11 3.10
N SER A 176 -6.70 7.74 2.79
CA SER A 176 -6.55 8.64 1.64
C SER A 176 -6.57 7.89 0.29
N SER A 177 -5.97 6.69 0.22
CA SER A 177 -5.90 5.88 -1.00
C SER A 177 -7.17 5.08 -1.30
N LEU A 178 -8.01 4.81 -0.30
CA LEU A 178 -9.32 4.15 -0.44
C LEU A 178 -10.47 5.11 -0.77
N GLY A 179 -10.19 6.39 -1.00
CA GLY A 179 -11.22 7.40 -1.27
C GLY A 179 -12.05 7.79 -0.04
N TRP A 180 -11.65 7.37 1.17
CA TRP A 180 -12.32 7.73 2.41
C TRP A 180 -11.78 9.09 2.88
N ARG A 181 -12.28 10.15 2.25
CA ARG A 181 -12.11 11.51 2.76
C ARG A 181 -12.92 11.62 4.06
N THR A 182 -12.22 11.87 5.16
CA THR A 182 -12.72 12.21 6.51
C THR A 182 -12.80 11.05 7.50
N ILE A 183 -11.64 10.68 8.05
CA ILE A 183 -11.54 10.43 9.51
C ILE A 183 -10.30 11.17 9.98
N SER A 184 -10.51 12.37 10.54
CA SER A 184 -9.47 13.14 11.19
C SER A 184 -8.90 12.35 12.37
N ALA A 185 -7.58 12.47 12.50
CA ALA A 185 -6.75 11.92 13.55
C ALA A 185 -7.35 12.08 14.97
N VAL A 186 -7.28 11.00 15.74
CA VAL A 186 -7.23 11.08 17.21
C VAL A 186 -6.13 10.15 17.68
N PHE A 187 -4.93 10.71 17.84
CA PHE A 187 -4.06 10.62 19.02
C PHE A 187 -2.66 11.12 18.63
N CYS A 188 -2.42 12.40 18.87
CA CYS A 188 -1.09 12.98 18.97
C CYS A 188 -0.92 13.41 20.43
N ASP A 189 -0.13 12.65 21.17
CA ASP A 189 0.45 13.01 22.48
C ASP A 189 1.62 12.03 22.64
N LYS A 190 2.91 12.37 22.69
CA LYS A 190 3.64 13.62 22.95
C LYS A 190 5.07 13.51 22.35
N PRO A 191 5.86 14.61 22.33
CA PRO A 191 7.11 14.73 21.59
C PRO A 191 8.31 14.18 22.40
N HIS A 192 9.34 13.69 21.71
CA HIS A 192 10.74 14.12 21.83
C HIS A 192 11.69 13.17 21.07
N ASN A 193 12.44 13.77 20.15
CA ASN A 193 13.79 13.45 19.65
C ASN A 193 14.35 12.03 19.85
N LEU A 194 14.74 11.39 18.75
CA LEU A 194 16.16 11.24 18.40
C LEU A 194 16.28 10.70 16.95
N PHE A 195 17.19 11.32 16.20
CA PHE A 195 17.58 11.00 14.84
C PHE A 195 17.80 9.50 14.62
N GLY A 196 17.25 8.96 13.53
CA GLY A 196 17.50 7.60 13.07
C GLY A 196 16.91 7.34 11.69
N ASN A 197 17.71 7.61 10.65
CA ASN A 197 17.60 7.12 9.26
C ASN A 197 16.19 6.84 8.70
N PHE A 198 15.60 7.86 8.07
CA PHE A 198 14.51 7.67 7.12
C PHE A 198 15.07 7.09 5.81
N SER A 199 14.73 5.84 5.54
CA SER A 199 14.72 5.25 4.21
C SER A 199 13.27 4.91 3.88
N SER A 200 12.81 5.35 2.70
CA SER A 200 11.45 5.25 2.17
C SER A 200 10.50 6.39 2.59
N VAL A 201 10.71 7.57 1.98
CA VAL A 201 9.67 8.58 1.78
C VAL A 201 8.87 8.13 0.55
N ALA A 202 7.69 7.56 0.76
CA ALA A 202 6.76 7.32 -0.33
C ALA A 202 6.15 8.67 -0.74
N PHE A 203 6.60 9.22 -1.87
CA PHE A 203 5.92 10.32 -2.53
C PHE A 203 4.59 9.79 -3.09
N CYS A 204 3.48 10.12 -2.43
CA CYS A 204 2.18 10.12 -3.09
C CYS A 204 2.02 11.47 -3.79
N VAL A 205 2.22 11.48 -5.11
CA VAL A 205 1.71 12.56 -5.95
C VAL A 205 0.18 12.44 -5.91
N VAL A 206 -0.47 13.36 -5.19
CA VAL A 206 -1.91 13.52 -5.25
C VAL A 206 -2.21 14.32 -6.51
N ASP A 207 -2.63 13.61 -7.56
CA ASP A 207 -3.17 14.22 -8.77
C ASP A 207 -4.39 15.06 -8.36
N SER A 208 -4.25 16.38 -8.48
CA SER A 208 -5.32 17.33 -8.26
C SER A 208 -6.02 17.55 -9.59
N SER A 209 -6.87 16.62 -9.99
CA SER A 209 -7.76 16.82 -11.13
C SER A 209 -9.21 16.64 -10.72
N VAL A 210 -10.01 17.61 -11.19
CA VAL A 210 -11.48 17.74 -11.13
C VAL A 210 -12.07 18.47 -9.91
N VAL A 211 -11.95 19.81 -9.90
CA VAL A 211 -13.10 20.71 -9.69
C VAL A 211 -12.97 21.91 -10.64
N THR A 212 -13.35 21.71 -11.89
CA THR A 212 -13.82 22.80 -12.77
C THR A 212 -14.92 22.21 -13.64
N GLY A 213 -16.15 22.68 -13.47
CA GLY A 213 -17.28 22.22 -14.27
C GLY A 213 -18.61 22.84 -13.86
N ALA A 214 -18.83 24.06 -14.38
CA ALA A 214 -20.08 24.80 -14.63
C ALA A 214 -20.91 25.28 -13.42
#